data_AF-A0A8T3RU48-F1
#
_entry.id   AF-A0A8T3RU48-F1
#
_cell.length_a   1.000
_cell.length_b   1.000
_cell.length_c   1.000
_cell.angle_alpha   90.00
_cell.angle_beta   90.00
_cell.angle_gamma   90.00
#
_symmetry.space_group_name_H-M   'P 1'
#
loop_
_entity.id
_entity.type
_entity.pdbx_description
1 polymer ?
#
loop_
_entity_poly.entity_id
_entity_poly.type
_entity_poly.pdbx_seq_one_letter_code
_entity_poly.pdbx_strand_id
1 'polypeptide(L)'
;MSKSCRPGVTMVFLTLLVPPWGKADEAQRKAAHETVRAHLEAEQYDEALEVAEGAVRRTEQEVGTEASELVAPLLDLAKVQGIAGEYATSANHYERAISLIEAADGPYDRRLIEPLSGLGEMHLAQQRYSDAVESFQRARHIWHRVDGINTLHQLEVVDGLADSFLGARKLLEANRAKIRAFRIAEHHYGRASLEMAPAIRELADWYLETGQHPGAVILYERALGVLERELGEYDPQLVPVLNGLATARAANGHRLGEAEEALERVLSIIERQPDAGIAERVNALVNLGDWFIQANEAQAAQKFYAEAWGLLASDASSADDMEALFGRPVNLRFPPMPSYEPIPPVPFREIDYRELRERYVDVEFTVGADGRVSDVTIVDADAPLEQMFLVRKRLYEAIYRPRVTGGEPVDTGMRLHQVIPAVPSGY
;
A
#
# COMPACT_ATOMS: atom_id res chain seq x y z
N MET A 1 45.60 42.50 76.18
CA MET A 1 45.03 41.14 76.28
C MET A 1 44.84 40.60 74.86
N SER A 2 45.22 39.32 74.66
CA SER A 2 44.96 38.36 73.55
C SER A 2 45.10 38.85 72.08
N LYS A 3 46.15 38.44 71.33
CA LYS A 3 46.33 37.18 70.56
C LYS A 3 45.37 37.01 69.36
N SER A 4 45.92 37.08 68.14
CA SER A 4 45.43 36.29 66.99
C SER A 4 46.61 35.83 66.12
N CYS A 5 46.47 34.62 65.58
CA CYS A 5 47.52 33.78 65.03
C CYS A 5 47.08 33.31 63.63
N ARG A 6 47.90 33.60 62.60
CA ARG A 6 48.18 32.80 61.37
C ARG A 6 47.00 32.50 60.39
N PRO A 7 47.21 31.77 59.27
CA PRO A 7 48.11 32.00 58.12
C PRO A 7 47.45 31.70 56.74
N GLY A 8 48.19 31.92 55.64
CA GLY A 8 48.28 30.96 54.50
C GLY A 8 47.10 30.86 53.52
N VAL A 9 47.26 31.47 52.34
CA VAL A 9 46.40 31.24 51.17
C VAL A 9 46.87 29.98 50.44
N THR A 10 46.00 28.97 50.34
CA THR A 10 46.20 27.78 49.50
C THR A 10 45.25 27.87 48.31
N MET A 11 45.82 27.92 47.10
CA MET A 11 45.10 27.95 45.83
C MET A 11 44.61 26.52 45.53
N VAL A 12 43.28 26.31 45.56
CA VAL A 12 42.66 25.03 45.19
C VAL A 12 42.40 25.03 43.69
N PHE A 13 43.09 24.15 42.96
CA PHE A 13 42.72 23.78 41.59
C PHE A 13 41.41 22.99 41.65
N LEU A 14 40.32 23.58 41.14
CA LEU A 14 39.06 22.88 40.94
C LEU A 14 39.15 22.10 39.61
N THR A 15 39.62 20.86 39.66
CA THR A 15 39.42 19.90 38.57
C THR A 15 37.91 19.62 38.44
N LEU A 16 37.30 20.06 37.34
CA LEU A 16 35.95 19.64 36.94
C LEU A 16 35.96 18.12 36.74
N LEU A 17 35.54 17.40 37.76
CA LEU A 17 35.30 15.96 37.72
C LEU A 17 33.99 15.76 36.93
N VAL A 18 34.10 15.39 35.65
CA VAL A 18 32.94 14.88 34.89
C VAL A 18 32.52 13.59 35.61
N PRO A 19 31.29 13.51 36.18
CA PRO A 19 30.87 12.31 36.88
C PRO A 19 30.85 11.11 35.93
N PRO A 20 31.22 9.89 36.39
CA PRO A 20 31.38 8.70 35.54
C PRO A 20 30.07 8.15 34.95
N TRP A 21 28.92 8.78 35.21
CA TRP A 21 27.58 8.30 34.85
C TRP A 21 27.29 8.32 33.35
N GLY A 22 27.80 9.33 32.61
CA GLY A 22 27.46 9.50 31.19
C GLY A 22 27.71 8.30 30.27
N LYS A 23 28.69 7.44 30.58
CA LYS A 23 28.97 6.21 29.80
C LYS A 23 28.07 5.03 30.18
N ALA A 24 27.70 4.91 31.45
CA ALA A 24 26.80 3.85 31.90
C ALA A 24 25.38 4.10 31.37
N ASP A 25 24.97 5.37 31.33
CA ASP A 25 23.64 5.80 30.89
C ASP A 25 23.48 5.67 29.36
N GLU A 26 24.55 5.95 28.60
CA GLU A 26 24.58 5.68 27.15
C GLU A 26 24.45 4.17 26.85
N ALA A 27 25.13 3.31 27.61
CA ALA A 27 25.02 1.87 27.46
C ALA A 27 23.61 1.36 27.78
N GLN A 28 22.95 1.94 28.79
CA GLN A 28 21.56 1.61 29.11
C GLN A 28 20.58 2.03 28.02
N ARG A 29 20.76 3.22 27.40
CA ARG A 29 19.94 3.65 26.26
C ARG A 29 20.11 2.73 25.06
N LYS A 30 21.35 2.33 24.74
CA LYS A 30 21.61 1.36 23.66
C LYS A 30 20.98 -0.01 23.95
N ALA A 31 21.10 -0.50 25.17
CA ALA A 31 20.48 -1.76 25.57
C ALA A 31 18.94 -1.71 25.47
N ALA A 32 18.33 -0.58 25.86
CA ALA A 32 16.90 -0.38 25.70
C ALA A 32 16.49 -0.38 24.21
N HIS A 33 17.21 0.33 23.35
CA HIS A 33 16.99 0.33 21.89
C HIS A 33 17.05 -1.09 21.29
N GLU A 34 18.07 -1.86 21.65
CA GLU A 34 18.20 -3.26 21.20
C GLU A 34 17.05 -4.14 21.69
N THR A 35 16.56 -3.90 22.91
CA THR A 35 15.43 -4.65 23.50
C THR A 35 14.11 -4.31 22.82
N VAL A 36 13.86 -3.02 22.53
CA VAL A 36 12.69 -2.58 21.75
C VAL A 36 12.71 -3.24 20.37
N ARG A 37 13.86 -3.22 19.68
CA ARG A 37 13.99 -3.87 18.37
C ARG A 37 13.69 -5.38 18.43
N ALA A 38 14.19 -6.07 19.45
CA ALA A 38 13.95 -7.50 19.62
C ALA A 38 12.47 -7.80 19.87
N HIS A 39 11.78 -7.00 20.68
CA HIS A 39 10.34 -7.16 20.90
C HIS A 39 9.52 -6.87 19.63
N LEU A 40 9.90 -5.85 18.85
CA LEU A 40 9.25 -5.58 17.56
C LEU A 40 9.43 -6.73 16.56
N GLU A 41 10.62 -7.33 16.48
CA GLU A 41 10.89 -8.51 15.64
C GLU A 41 10.10 -9.75 16.10
N ALA A 42 9.78 -9.84 17.39
CA ALA A 42 8.95 -10.90 17.98
C ALA A 42 7.45 -10.57 17.97
N GLU A 43 7.04 -9.44 17.39
CA GLU A 43 5.66 -8.94 17.38
C GLU A 43 5.05 -8.74 18.80
N GLN A 44 5.93 -8.50 19.78
CA GLN A 44 5.60 -8.25 21.19
C GLN A 44 5.44 -6.74 21.44
N TYR A 45 4.35 -6.18 20.93
CA TYR A 45 4.16 -4.71 20.89
C TYR A 45 3.96 -4.08 22.27
N ASP A 46 3.28 -4.76 23.18
CA ASP A 46 3.02 -4.25 24.54
C ASP A 46 4.34 -4.16 25.33
N GLU A 47 5.18 -5.19 25.24
CA GLU A 47 6.50 -5.22 25.87
C GLU A 47 7.45 -4.19 25.24
N ALA A 48 7.42 -4.03 23.92
CA ALA A 48 8.19 -2.99 23.23
C ALA A 48 7.80 -1.58 23.73
N LEU A 49 6.50 -1.35 23.94
CA LEU A 49 5.97 -0.06 24.38
C LEU A 49 6.42 0.25 25.81
N GLU A 50 6.32 -0.71 26.73
CA GLU A 50 6.75 -0.55 28.11
C GLU A 50 8.24 -0.19 28.20
N VAL A 51 9.09 -0.89 27.43
CA VAL A 51 10.54 -0.64 27.39
C VAL A 51 10.84 0.74 26.80
N ALA A 52 10.20 1.12 25.69
CA ALA A 52 10.42 2.40 25.02
C ALA A 52 9.99 3.59 25.90
N GLU A 53 8.81 3.53 26.51
CA GLU A 53 8.36 4.55 27.45
C GLU A 53 9.28 4.66 28.67
N GLY A 54 9.71 3.51 29.20
CA GLY A 54 10.65 3.44 30.31
C GLY A 54 12.00 4.07 29.96
N ALA A 55 12.46 3.92 28.71
CA ALA A 55 13.69 4.53 28.22
C ALA A 55 13.59 6.06 28.11
N VAL A 56 12.47 6.58 27.58
CA VAL A 56 12.21 8.03 27.53
C VAL A 56 12.16 8.61 28.94
N ARG A 57 11.33 8.05 29.83
CA ARG A 57 11.16 8.55 31.21
C ARG A 57 12.49 8.60 31.98
N ARG A 58 13.32 7.56 31.88
CA ARG A 58 14.63 7.53 32.55
C ARG A 58 15.58 8.59 31.98
N THR A 59 15.64 8.69 30.66
CA THR A 59 16.50 9.68 29.99
C THR A 59 16.08 11.10 30.37
N GLU A 60 14.78 11.40 30.44
CA GLU A 60 14.29 12.72 30.89
C GLU A 60 14.69 13.04 32.33
N GLN A 61 14.66 12.05 33.24
CA GLN A 61 15.08 12.23 34.63
C GLN A 61 16.60 12.48 34.75
N GLU A 62 17.39 11.92 33.84
CA GLU A 62 18.85 12.04 33.85
C GLU A 62 19.33 13.37 33.28
N VAL A 63 18.83 13.76 32.10
CA VAL A 63 19.38 14.86 31.31
C VAL A 63 18.39 16.02 31.06
N GLY A 64 17.13 15.88 31.51
CA GLY A 64 16.06 16.85 31.26
C GLY A 64 15.32 16.62 29.94
N THR A 65 14.34 17.47 29.63
CA THR A 65 13.39 17.26 28.51
C THR A 65 13.87 17.77 27.15
N GLU A 66 14.92 18.60 27.13
CA GLU A 66 15.44 19.29 25.94
C GLU A 66 16.81 18.74 25.47
N ALA A 67 17.23 17.60 26.01
CA ALA A 67 18.54 17.02 25.74
C ALA A 67 18.54 16.18 24.45
N SER A 68 19.64 16.26 23.69
CA SER A 68 19.81 15.52 22.42
C SER A 68 19.79 14.00 22.59
N GLU A 69 20.12 13.52 23.79
CA GLU A 69 20.15 12.12 24.19
C GLU A 69 18.75 11.48 24.20
N LEU A 70 17.69 12.30 24.21
CA LEU A 70 16.31 11.85 24.09
C LEU A 70 15.92 11.46 22.67
N VAL A 71 16.67 11.86 21.64
CA VAL A 71 16.29 11.61 20.24
C VAL A 71 16.07 10.12 19.98
N ALA A 72 17.04 9.26 20.28
CA ALA A 72 16.89 7.82 20.01
C ALA A 72 15.73 7.17 20.80
N PRO A 73 15.59 7.38 22.12
CA PRO A 73 14.42 6.89 22.87
C PRO A 73 13.07 7.39 22.32
N LEU A 74 13.00 8.64 21.86
CA LEU A 74 11.78 9.22 21.28
C LEU A 74 11.45 8.57 19.93
N LEU A 75 12.45 8.29 19.08
CA LEU A 75 12.25 7.59 17.81
C LEU A 75 11.75 6.15 18.05
N ASP A 76 12.34 5.44 19.01
CA ASP A 76 11.90 4.09 19.39
C ASP A 76 10.45 4.09 19.87
N LEU A 77 10.10 5.01 20.77
CA LEU A 77 8.74 5.15 21.28
C LEU A 77 7.75 5.51 20.17
N ALA A 78 8.09 6.47 19.31
CA ALA A 78 7.25 6.87 18.18
C ALA A 78 7.00 5.70 17.22
N LYS A 79 8.03 4.91 16.92
CA LYS A 79 7.92 3.74 16.05
C LYS A 79 6.99 2.69 16.63
N VAL A 80 7.16 2.35 17.91
CA VAL A 80 6.29 1.36 18.59
C VAL A 80 4.84 1.85 18.61
N GLN A 81 4.61 3.11 18.94
CA GLN A 81 3.27 3.72 18.94
C GLN A 81 2.64 3.71 17.55
N GLY A 82 3.42 3.98 16.49
CA GLY A 82 2.94 3.91 15.12
C GLY A 82 2.45 2.51 14.74
N ILE A 83 3.20 1.47 15.13
CA ILE A 83 2.81 0.07 14.91
C ILE A 83 1.57 -0.30 15.73
N ALA A 84 1.45 0.20 16.96
CA ALA A 84 0.28 0.00 17.82
C ALA A 84 -0.97 0.77 17.35
N GLY A 85 -0.88 1.60 16.30
CA GLY A 85 -1.98 2.40 15.76
C GLY A 85 -2.21 3.72 16.49
N GLU A 86 -1.34 4.10 17.43
CA GLU A 86 -1.41 5.37 18.16
C GLU A 86 -0.77 6.52 17.35
N TYR A 87 -1.30 6.78 16.16
CA TYR A 87 -0.65 7.68 15.19
C TYR A 87 -0.46 9.12 15.69
N ALA A 88 -1.39 9.64 16.50
CA ALA A 88 -1.32 11.00 17.00
C ALA A 88 -0.23 11.19 18.08
N THR A 89 -0.10 10.22 19.00
CA THR A 89 0.97 10.26 20.03
C THR A 89 2.33 9.99 19.39
N SER A 90 2.40 9.06 18.43
CA SER A 90 3.60 8.82 17.63
C SER A 90 4.08 10.08 16.90
N ALA A 91 3.17 10.79 16.21
CA ALA A 91 3.50 12.03 15.52
C ALA A 91 4.10 13.08 16.46
N ASN A 92 3.54 13.27 17.66
CA ASN A 92 4.07 14.20 18.65
C ASN A 92 5.51 13.84 19.08
N HIS A 93 5.83 12.55 19.23
CA HIS A 93 7.19 12.12 19.59
C HIS A 93 8.18 12.31 18.44
N TYR A 94 7.77 12.09 17.18
CA TYR A 94 8.59 12.44 16.01
C TYR A 94 8.83 13.95 15.92
N GLU A 95 7.81 14.79 16.09
CA GLU A 95 7.94 16.26 16.10
C GLU A 95 8.89 16.75 17.20
N ARG A 96 8.83 16.11 18.37
CA ARG A 96 9.76 16.40 19.48
C ARG A 96 11.19 16.00 19.13
N ALA A 97 11.42 14.81 18.56
CA ALA A 97 12.74 14.39 18.11
C ALA A 97 13.32 15.34 17.04
N ILE A 98 12.49 15.78 16.09
CA ILE A 98 12.84 16.79 15.07
C ILE A 98 13.30 18.08 15.73
N SER A 99 12.51 18.60 16.68
CA SER A 99 12.81 19.86 17.38
C SER A 99 14.15 19.79 18.12
N LEU A 100 14.46 18.67 18.78
CA LEU A 100 15.73 18.47 19.48
C LEU A 100 16.93 18.43 18.51
N ILE A 101 16.79 17.74 17.38
CA ILE A 101 17.85 17.68 16.36
C ILE A 101 18.08 19.07 15.74
N GLU A 102 17.01 19.79 15.40
CA GLU A 102 17.10 21.13 14.80
C GLU A 102 17.74 22.15 15.74
N ALA A 103 17.41 22.09 17.03
CA ALA A 103 18.00 22.97 18.03
C ALA A 103 19.51 22.74 18.20
N ALA A 104 19.98 21.50 18.04
CA ALA A 104 21.38 21.13 18.19
C ALA A 104 22.22 21.44 16.94
N ASP A 105 21.74 21.00 15.76
CA ASP A 105 22.57 20.90 14.55
C ASP A 105 21.93 21.54 13.30
N GLY A 106 20.72 22.09 13.44
CA GLY A 106 20.03 22.87 12.41
C GLY A 106 19.10 22.08 11.49
N PRO A 107 18.39 22.78 10.57
CA PRO A 107 17.23 22.23 9.84
C PRO A 107 17.55 21.27 8.69
N TYR A 108 18.82 20.90 8.54
CA TYR A 108 19.32 20.06 7.45
C TYR A 108 20.22 18.91 7.91
N ASP A 109 20.23 18.60 9.21
CA ASP A 109 20.97 17.47 9.76
C ASP A 109 20.43 16.15 9.16
N ARG A 110 21.34 15.21 8.83
CA ARG A 110 21.00 13.89 8.28
C ARG A 110 20.05 13.11 9.19
N ARG A 111 20.19 13.25 10.51
CA ARG A 111 19.34 12.57 11.51
C ARG A 111 17.88 13.00 11.46
N LEU A 112 17.55 14.11 10.79
CA LEU A 112 16.16 14.50 10.57
C LEU A 112 15.43 13.62 9.55
N ILE A 113 16.15 12.87 8.71
CA ILE A 113 15.53 12.06 7.66
C ILE A 113 14.55 11.04 8.25
N GLU A 114 15.01 10.24 9.22
CA GLU A 114 14.21 9.19 9.85
C GLU A 114 12.94 9.72 10.53
N PRO A 115 13.00 10.71 11.45
CA PRO A 115 11.79 11.24 12.06
C PRO A 115 10.89 11.99 11.08
N LEU A 116 11.42 12.62 10.02
CA LEU A 116 10.59 13.24 8.99
C LEU A 116 9.86 12.20 8.14
N SER A 117 10.51 11.08 7.79
CA SER A 117 9.84 9.94 7.15
C SER A 117 8.74 9.38 8.06
N GLY A 118 9.07 9.07 9.31
CA GLY A 118 8.12 8.54 10.29
C GLY A 118 6.94 9.48 10.55
N LEU A 119 7.18 10.79 10.68
CA LEU A 119 6.10 11.77 10.79
C LEU A 119 5.22 11.80 9.53
N GLY A 120 5.82 11.67 8.34
CA GLY A 120 5.09 11.54 7.08
C GLY A 120 4.16 10.32 7.05
N GLU A 121 4.64 9.17 7.51
CA GLU A 121 3.84 7.94 7.66
C GLU A 121 2.70 8.12 8.66
N MET A 122 2.95 8.76 9.81
CA MET A 122 1.90 9.03 10.80
C MET A 122 0.83 9.97 10.24
N HIS A 123 1.21 10.97 9.45
CA HIS A 123 0.27 11.83 8.75
C HIS A 123 -0.54 11.07 7.69
N LEU A 124 0.07 10.14 6.94
CA LEU A 124 -0.64 9.26 6.00
C LEU A 124 -1.70 8.41 6.70
N ALA A 125 -1.34 7.77 7.81
CA ALA A 125 -2.25 6.93 8.58
C ALA A 125 -3.44 7.74 9.15
N GLN A 126 -3.23 9.01 9.46
CA GLN A 126 -4.27 9.97 9.89
C GLN A 126 -5.04 10.61 8.73
N GLN A 127 -4.77 10.24 7.47
CA GLN A 127 -5.33 10.85 6.26
C GLN A 127 -5.03 12.36 6.12
N ARG A 128 -3.97 12.84 6.80
CA ARG A 128 -3.46 14.21 6.73
C ARG A 128 -2.46 14.34 5.57
N TYR A 129 -2.96 14.13 4.36
CA TYR A 129 -2.12 13.97 3.17
C TYR A 129 -1.23 15.18 2.86
N SER A 130 -1.71 16.40 3.08
CA SER A 130 -0.91 17.62 2.84
C SER A 130 0.28 17.72 3.80
N ASP A 131 0.08 17.36 5.06
CA ASP A 131 1.13 17.39 6.08
C ASP A 131 2.15 16.27 5.84
N ALA A 132 1.70 15.11 5.35
CA ALA A 132 2.58 14.02 4.92
C ALA A 132 3.48 14.47 3.75
N VAL A 133 2.91 15.16 2.75
CA VAL A 133 3.67 15.73 1.62
C VAL A 133 4.77 16.66 2.14
N GLU A 134 4.49 17.51 3.12
CA GLU A 134 5.49 18.43 3.68
C GLU A 134 6.64 17.67 4.35
N SER A 135 6.32 16.71 5.23
CA SER A 135 7.32 15.89 5.93
C SER A 135 8.23 15.15 4.97
N PHE A 136 7.67 14.43 3.98
CA PHE A 136 8.46 13.68 3.01
C PHE A 136 9.23 14.59 2.04
N GLN A 137 8.68 15.74 1.64
CA GLN A 137 9.44 16.69 0.81
C GLN A 137 10.68 17.22 1.53
N ARG A 138 10.55 17.44 2.85
CA ARG A 138 11.64 17.88 3.69
C ARG A 138 12.70 16.80 3.86
N ALA A 139 12.29 15.55 4.15
CA ALA A 139 13.19 14.39 4.18
C ALA A 139 13.96 14.23 2.85
N ARG A 140 13.25 14.33 1.71
CA ARG A 140 13.85 14.24 0.38
C ARG A 140 14.86 15.35 0.12
N HIS A 141 14.57 16.57 0.54
CA HIS A 141 15.50 17.70 0.39
C HIS A 141 16.81 17.44 1.15
N ILE A 142 16.73 16.85 2.35
CA ILE A 142 17.92 16.49 3.13
C ILE A 142 18.67 15.35 2.44
N TRP A 143 18.00 14.30 1.98
CA TRP A 143 18.61 13.24 1.18
C TRP A 143 19.40 13.78 -0.02
N HIS A 144 18.79 14.68 -0.80
CA HIS A 144 19.44 15.32 -1.95
C HIS A 144 20.75 16.03 -1.58
N ARG A 145 20.82 16.62 -0.38
CA ARG A 145 22.01 17.31 0.11
C ARG A 145 23.07 16.37 0.65
N VAL A 146 22.65 15.30 1.33
CA VAL A 146 23.56 14.39 2.04
C VAL A 146 24.18 13.39 1.06
N ASP A 147 23.36 12.64 0.32
CA ASP A 147 23.82 11.51 -0.49
C ASP A 147 23.50 11.70 -2.00
N GLY A 148 23.01 12.88 -2.41
CA GLY A 148 22.70 13.20 -3.80
C GLY A 148 21.31 12.79 -4.24
N ILE A 149 20.99 12.91 -5.54
CA ILE A 149 19.60 12.77 -6.02
C ILE A 149 19.20 11.34 -6.42
N ASN A 150 20.13 10.42 -6.69
CA ASN A 150 19.82 9.10 -7.25
C ASN A 150 20.29 7.94 -6.33
N THR A 151 19.94 7.97 -5.05
CA THR A 151 20.30 6.89 -4.10
C THR A 151 19.08 6.06 -3.73
N LEU A 152 19.29 4.75 -3.52
CA LEU A 152 18.21 3.81 -3.18
C LEU A 152 17.49 4.19 -1.88
N HIS A 153 18.19 4.78 -0.90
CA HIS A 153 17.59 5.22 0.36
C HIS A 153 16.48 6.29 0.18
N GLN A 154 16.37 6.91 -1.00
CA GLN A 154 15.30 7.85 -1.30
C GLN A 154 13.99 7.18 -1.72
N LEU A 155 14.01 5.88 -2.05
CA LEU A 155 12.81 5.19 -2.55
C LEU A 155 11.67 5.26 -1.54
N GLU A 156 11.94 4.96 -0.27
CA GLU A 156 10.97 5.07 0.83
C GLU A 156 10.28 6.45 0.87
N VAL A 157 11.07 7.52 0.82
CA VAL A 157 10.54 8.90 0.85
C VAL A 157 9.78 9.25 -0.44
N VAL A 158 10.22 8.74 -1.60
CA VAL A 158 9.56 8.99 -2.89
C VAL A 158 8.24 8.22 -2.98
N ASP A 159 8.17 7.01 -2.43
CA ASP A 159 6.95 6.22 -2.34
C ASP A 159 5.96 6.84 -1.35
N GLY A 160 6.43 7.27 -0.18
CA GLY A 160 5.63 8.06 0.77
C GLY A 160 5.05 9.33 0.13
N LEU A 161 5.81 10.01 -0.74
CA LEU A 161 5.29 11.13 -1.54
C LEU A 161 4.22 10.70 -2.55
N ALA A 162 4.41 9.57 -3.24
CA ALA A 162 3.43 9.06 -4.19
C ALA A 162 2.08 8.79 -3.50
N ASP A 163 2.12 8.10 -2.35
CA ASP A 163 0.94 7.77 -1.55
C ASP A 163 0.28 9.04 -0.98
N SER A 164 1.09 9.98 -0.50
CA SER A 164 0.60 11.27 0.00
C SER A 164 -0.09 12.09 -1.09
N PHE A 165 0.47 12.12 -2.31
CA PHE A 165 -0.17 12.78 -3.44
C PHE A 165 -1.43 12.06 -3.90
N LEU A 166 -1.45 10.73 -3.91
CA LEU A 166 -2.63 9.94 -4.27
C LEU A 166 -3.79 10.21 -3.30
N GLY A 167 -3.53 10.16 -1.99
CA GLY A 167 -4.50 10.48 -0.95
C GLY A 167 -5.02 11.92 -1.06
N ALA A 168 -4.13 12.87 -1.39
CA ALA A 168 -4.50 14.26 -1.69
C ALA A 168 -5.21 14.45 -3.05
N ARG A 169 -5.53 13.38 -3.79
CA ARG A 169 -6.15 13.39 -5.12
C ARG A 169 -5.33 14.13 -6.19
N LYS A 170 -4.01 14.21 -6.00
CA LYS A 170 -3.03 14.83 -6.91
C LYS A 170 -2.37 13.76 -7.78
N LEU A 171 -3.14 13.17 -8.69
CA LEU A 171 -2.71 11.99 -9.47
C LEU A 171 -1.48 12.27 -10.35
N LEU A 172 -1.34 13.49 -10.89
CA LEU A 172 -0.19 13.85 -11.73
C LEU A 172 1.11 13.88 -10.93
N GLU A 173 1.07 14.42 -9.72
CA GLU A 173 2.20 14.49 -8.80
C GLU A 173 2.58 13.10 -8.28
N ALA A 174 1.59 12.26 -7.95
CA ALA A 174 1.82 10.87 -7.59
C ALA A 174 2.50 10.10 -8.73
N ASN A 175 2.03 10.29 -9.97
CA ASN A 175 2.65 9.69 -11.16
C ASN A 175 4.10 10.12 -11.34
N ARG A 176 4.40 11.41 -11.11
CA ARG A 176 5.78 11.93 -11.15
C ARG A 176 6.66 11.31 -10.06
N ALA A 177 6.12 11.05 -8.88
CA ALA A 177 6.84 10.38 -7.80
C ALA A 177 7.16 8.91 -8.16
N LYS A 178 6.20 8.14 -8.68
CA LYS A 178 6.46 6.77 -9.15
C LYS A 178 7.46 6.70 -10.31
N ILE A 179 7.39 7.63 -11.28
CA ILE A 179 8.43 7.76 -12.32
C ILE A 179 9.79 8.12 -11.70
N ARG A 180 9.83 8.88 -10.61
CA ARG A 180 11.09 9.20 -9.92
C ARG A 180 11.69 7.97 -9.25
N ALA A 181 10.89 7.18 -8.54
CA ALA A 181 11.32 5.91 -7.94
C ALA A 181 11.91 4.98 -9.01
N PHE A 182 11.20 4.82 -10.13
CA PHE A 182 11.68 4.07 -11.30
C PHE A 182 13.04 4.57 -11.81
N ARG A 183 13.23 5.88 -11.93
CA ARG A 183 14.52 6.46 -12.40
C ARG A 183 15.66 6.27 -11.40
N ILE A 184 15.38 6.27 -10.10
CA ILE A 184 16.38 5.98 -9.06
C ILE A 184 16.84 4.52 -9.20
N ALA A 185 15.89 3.58 -9.31
CA ALA A 185 16.19 2.18 -9.56
C ALA A 185 16.97 1.97 -10.86
N GLU A 186 16.54 2.62 -11.97
CA GLU A 186 17.22 2.51 -13.27
C GLU A 186 18.66 3.05 -13.23
N HIS A 187 18.91 4.10 -12.45
CA HIS A 187 20.26 4.63 -12.27
C HIS A 187 21.16 3.69 -11.48
N HIS A 188 20.62 3.01 -10.46
CA HIS A 188 21.40 2.16 -9.57
C HIS A 188 21.68 0.78 -10.17
N TYR A 189 20.66 0.11 -10.70
CA TYR A 189 20.75 -1.25 -11.23
C TYR A 189 21.15 -1.28 -12.72
N GLY A 190 20.80 -0.23 -13.46
CA GLY A 190 20.98 -0.17 -14.90
C GLY A 190 19.75 -0.69 -15.67
N ARG A 191 19.60 -0.23 -16.91
CA ARG A 191 18.34 -0.37 -17.68
C ARG A 191 17.94 -1.81 -18.01
N ALA A 192 18.91 -2.72 -18.06
CA ALA A 192 18.74 -4.09 -18.56
C ALA A 192 19.13 -5.15 -17.52
N SER A 193 19.34 -4.78 -16.26
CA SER A 193 19.69 -5.76 -15.22
C SER A 193 18.44 -6.46 -14.69
N LEU A 194 18.61 -7.68 -14.19
CA LEU A 194 17.55 -8.48 -13.59
C LEU A 194 16.95 -7.78 -12.35
N GLU A 195 17.80 -7.09 -11.59
CA GLU A 195 17.43 -6.31 -10.40
C GLU A 195 16.48 -5.15 -10.72
N MET A 196 16.37 -4.74 -11.98
CA MET A 196 15.42 -3.72 -12.43
C MET A 196 13.99 -4.26 -12.61
N ALA A 197 13.80 -5.58 -12.72
CA ALA A 197 12.50 -6.18 -13.01
C ALA A 197 11.39 -5.82 -11.98
N PRO A 198 11.64 -5.82 -10.66
CA PRO A 198 10.64 -5.40 -9.67
C PRO A 198 10.20 -3.94 -9.86
N ALA A 199 11.14 -3.01 -10.11
CA ALA A 199 10.83 -1.60 -10.30
C ALA A 199 10.07 -1.34 -11.62
N ILE A 200 10.35 -2.12 -12.68
CA ILE A 200 9.57 -2.05 -13.92
C ILE A 200 8.14 -2.54 -13.68
N ARG A 201 7.98 -3.66 -12.98
CA ARG A 201 6.66 -4.20 -12.64
C ARG A 201 5.87 -3.21 -11.79
N GLU A 202 6.45 -2.61 -10.77
CA GLU A 202 5.77 -1.65 -9.89
C GLU A 202 5.22 -0.43 -10.67
N LEU A 203 6.02 0.13 -11.59
CA LEU A 203 5.52 1.23 -12.44
C LEU A 203 4.45 0.75 -13.44
N ALA A 204 4.53 -0.50 -13.90
CA ALA A 204 3.52 -1.11 -14.76
C ALA A 204 2.19 -1.31 -14.02
N ASP A 205 2.25 -1.85 -12.80
CA ASP A 205 1.11 -2.03 -11.89
C ASP A 205 0.46 -0.66 -11.62
N TRP A 206 1.26 0.36 -11.29
CA TRP A 206 0.78 1.74 -11.11
C TRP A 206 0.07 2.28 -12.36
N TYR A 207 0.63 2.07 -13.55
CA TYR A 207 -0.01 2.49 -14.80
C TYR A 207 -1.30 1.71 -15.08
N LEU A 208 -1.37 0.43 -14.72
CA LEU A 208 -2.57 -0.37 -14.86
C LEU A 208 -3.70 0.16 -13.95
N GLU A 209 -3.40 0.37 -12.68
CA GLU A 209 -4.34 0.87 -11.66
C GLU A 209 -4.85 2.28 -11.96
N THR A 210 -4.00 3.13 -12.56
CA THR A 210 -4.34 4.53 -12.87
C THR A 210 -4.89 4.73 -14.29
N GLY A 211 -5.19 3.66 -15.02
CA GLY A 211 -5.84 3.72 -16.34
C GLY A 211 -4.89 4.01 -17.52
N GLN A 212 -3.58 4.03 -17.29
CA GLN A 212 -2.54 4.27 -18.29
C GLN A 212 -2.16 2.96 -19.01
N HIS A 213 -3.15 2.19 -19.47
CA HIS A 213 -2.99 0.81 -19.96
C HIS A 213 -1.94 0.64 -21.09
N PRO A 214 -1.84 1.52 -22.11
CA PRO A 214 -0.78 1.40 -23.12
C PRO A 214 0.63 1.47 -22.52
N GLY A 215 0.83 2.32 -21.51
CA GLY A 215 2.11 2.43 -20.82
C GLY A 215 2.42 1.17 -19.99
N ALA A 216 1.41 0.61 -19.33
CA ALA A 216 1.55 -0.62 -18.54
C ALA A 216 1.99 -1.80 -19.42
N VAL A 217 1.38 -1.97 -20.60
CA VAL A 217 1.77 -3.00 -21.58
C VAL A 217 3.25 -2.87 -21.94
N ILE A 218 3.73 -1.67 -22.28
CA ILE A 218 5.13 -1.44 -22.65
C ILE A 218 6.08 -1.81 -21.50
N LEU A 219 5.71 -1.48 -20.26
CA LEU A 219 6.54 -1.79 -19.10
C LEU A 219 6.54 -3.28 -18.77
N TYR A 220 5.40 -3.96 -18.80
CA TYR A 220 5.36 -5.42 -18.60
C TYR A 220 6.12 -6.16 -19.70
N GLU A 221 6.02 -5.75 -20.97
CA GLU A 221 6.81 -6.33 -22.07
C GLU A 221 8.32 -6.13 -21.83
N ARG A 222 8.72 -4.96 -21.32
CA ARG A 222 10.13 -4.72 -20.93
C ARG A 222 10.55 -5.63 -19.77
N ALA A 223 9.74 -5.76 -18.72
CA ALA A 223 10.04 -6.64 -17.59
C ALA A 223 10.17 -8.09 -18.04
N LEU A 224 9.24 -8.56 -18.89
CA LEU A 224 9.25 -9.89 -19.45
C LEU A 224 10.54 -10.17 -20.23
N GLY A 225 10.94 -9.25 -21.12
CA GLY A 225 12.18 -9.41 -21.89
C GLY A 225 13.47 -9.37 -21.05
N VAL A 226 13.46 -8.69 -19.89
CA VAL A 226 14.58 -8.76 -18.92
C VAL A 226 14.61 -10.13 -18.25
N LEU A 227 13.47 -10.58 -17.72
CA LEU A 227 13.35 -11.86 -17.01
C LEU A 227 13.66 -13.05 -17.91
N GLU A 228 13.08 -13.10 -19.12
CA GLU A 228 13.30 -14.20 -20.07
C GLU A 228 14.76 -14.36 -20.46
N ARG A 229 15.48 -13.25 -20.66
CA ARG A 229 16.88 -13.28 -21.06
C ARG A 229 17.79 -13.84 -19.97
N GLU A 230 17.50 -13.52 -18.71
CA GLU A 230 18.37 -13.86 -17.57
C GLU A 230 17.97 -15.19 -16.90
N LEU A 231 16.69 -15.53 -16.91
CA LEU A 231 16.12 -16.69 -16.20
C LEU A 231 15.60 -17.79 -17.14
N GLY A 232 15.31 -17.45 -18.40
CA GLY A 232 14.71 -18.35 -19.37
C GLY A 232 13.18 -18.21 -19.50
N GLU A 233 12.63 -18.85 -20.52
CA GLU A 233 11.23 -18.66 -20.94
C GLU A 233 10.18 -19.29 -20.01
N TYR A 234 10.61 -20.17 -19.09
CA TYR A 234 9.75 -20.97 -18.22
C TYR A 234 10.00 -20.76 -16.72
N ASP A 235 10.71 -19.69 -16.34
CA ASP A 235 10.96 -19.41 -14.93
C ASP A 235 9.70 -18.90 -14.20
N PRO A 236 9.37 -19.41 -13.00
CA PRO A 236 8.22 -18.96 -12.20
C PRO A 236 8.14 -17.44 -12.00
N GLN A 237 9.27 -16.72 -11.99
CA GLN A 237 9.30 -15.27 -11.77
C GLN A 237 8.67 -14.49 -12.93
N LEU A 238 8.41 -15.12 -14.08
CA LEU A 238 7.68 -14.49 -15.19
C LEU A 238 6.17 -14.41 -14.90
N VAL A 239 5.63 -15.24 -14.01
CA VAL A 239 4.18 -15.37 -13.78
C VAL A 239 3.52 -14.04 -13.38
N PRO A 240 4.03 -13.26 -12.41
CA PRO A 240 3.41 -11.97 -12.05
C PRO A 240 3.40 -10.98 -13.22
N VAL A 241 4.46 -10.95 -14.03
CA VAL A 241 4.58 -10.04 -15.17
C VAL A 241 3.64 -10.44 -16.31
N LEU A 242 3.49 -11.74 -16.58
CA LEU A 242 2.55 -12.25 -17.58
C LEU A 242 1.09 -12.00 -17.18
N ASN A 243 0.73 -12.21 -15.92
CA ASN A 243 -0.61 -11.88 -15.39
C ASN A 243 -0.91 -10.38 -15.51
N GLY A 244 0.05 -9.52 -15.14
CA GLY A 244 -0.06 -8.08 -15.32
C GLY A 244 -0.20 -7.67 -16.79
N LEU A 245 0.59 -8.28 -17.68
CA LEU A 245 0.53 -8.06 -19.12
C LEU A 245 -0.84 -8.45 -19.71
N ALA A 246 -1.38 -9.61 -19.31
CA ALA A 246 -2.71 -10.05 -19.73
C ALA A 246 -3.79 -9.04 -19.30
N THR A 247 -3.76 -8.60 -18.04
CA THR A 247 -4.70 -7.62 -17.50
C THR A 247 -4.58 -6.26 -18.19
N ALA A 248 -3.36 -5.80 -18.47
CA ALA A 248 -3.13 -4.55 -19.18
C ALA A 248 -3.59 -4.61 -20.65
N ARG A 249 -3.37 -5.74 -21.33
CA ARG A 249 -3.85 -5.97 -22.72
C ARG A 249 -5.37 -6.04 -22.79
N ALA A 250 -5.99 -6.71 -21.83
CA ALA A 250 -7.44 -6.75 -21.64
C ALA A 250 -8.03 -5.34 -21.52
N ALA A 251 -7.49 -4.53 -20.59
CA ALA A 251 -7.95 -3.18 -20.32
C ALA A 251 -7.70 -2.22 -21.49
N ASN A 252 -6.66 -2.45 -22.30
CA ASN A 252 -6.34 -1.65 -23.48
C ASN A 252 -7.23 -1.95 -24.72
N GLY A 253 -8.14 -2.94 -24.65
CA GLY A 253 -9.23 -3.15 -25.61
C GLY A 253 -8.85 -3.59 -27.04
N HIS A 254 -7.56 -3.72 -27.38
CA HIS A 254 -7.14 -3.95 -28.76
C HIS A 254 -6.49 -5.31 -29.05
N ARG A 255 -6.30 -6.18 -28.04
CA ARG A 255 -5.44 -7.37 -28.18
C ARG A 255 -5.90 -8.55 -27.30
N LEU A 256 -7.15 -9.00 -27.51
CA LEU A 256 -7.72 -10.11 -26.74
C LEU A 256 -6.85 -11.39 -26.87
N GLY A 257 -6.46 -11.77 -28.09
CA GLY A 257 -5.59 -12.95 -28.28
C GLY A 257 -4.24 -12.86 -27.58
N GLU A 258 -3.62 -11.68 -27.48
CA GLU A 258 -2.33 -11.53 -26.79
C GLU A 258 -2.46 -11.60 -25.26
N ALA A 259 -3.63 -11.35 -24.69
CA ALA A 259 -3.89 -11.54 -23.27
C ALA A 259 -4.09 -13.03 -22.94
N GLU A 260 -4.78 -13.75 -23.83
CA GLU A 260 -4.92 -15.20 -23.78
C GLU A 260 -3.55 -15.89 -23.83
N GLU A 261 -2.71 -15.56 -24.83
CA GLU A 261 -1.36 -16.11 -24.97
C GLU A 261 -0.52 -15.94 -23.70
N ALA A 262 -0.63 -14.80 -23.02
CA ALA A 262 0.09 -14.53 -21.78
C ALA A 262 -0.39 -15.43 -20.63
N LEU A 263 -1.71 -15.65 -20.50
CA LEU A 263 -2.29 -16.52 -19.47
C LEU A 263 -2.05 -18.01 -19.75
N GLU A 264 -2.11 -18.44 -21.01
CA GLU A 264 -1.72 -19.80 -21.41
C GLU A 264 -0.27 -20.08 -21.05
N ARG A 265 0.59 -19.08 -21.23
CA ARG A 265 2.00 -19.18 -20.83
C ARG A 265 2.17 -19.28 -19.33
N VAL A 266 1.37 -18.56 -18.53
CA VAL A 266 1.35 -18.72 -17.07
C VAL A 266 0.99 -20.15 -16.69
N LEU A 267 -0.07 -20.71 -17.28
CA LEU A 267 -0.46 -22.10 -17.03
C LEU A 267 0.68 -23.07 -17.38
N SER A 268 1.31 -22.90 -18.56
CA SER A 268 2.42 -23.76 -18.99
C SER A 268 3.65 -23.69 -18.07
N ILE A 269 3.96 -22.51 -17.52
CA ILE A 269 5.04 -22.33 -16.54
C ILE A 269 4.76 -23.11 -15.26
N ILE A 270 3.52 -23.02 -14.76
CA ILE A 270 3.12 -23.67 -13.51
C ILE A 270 3.03 -25.20 -13.69
N GLU A 271 2.51 -25.69 -14.82
CA GLU A 271 2.44 -27.13 -15.11
C GLU A 271 3.82 -27.79 -15.22
N ARG A 272 4.83 -27.05 -15.68
CA ARG A 272 6.21 -27.54 -15.78
C ARG A 272 6.94 -27.57 -14.44
N GLN A 273 6.37 -26.98 -13.40
CA GLN A 273 6.95 -27.01 -12.06
C GLN A 273 6.45 -28.23 -11.29
N PRO A 274 7.35 -29.18 -10.95
CA PRO A 274 6.95 -30.39 -10.22
C PRO A 274 6.44 -30.08 -8.82
N ASP A 275 6.93 -28.99 -8.22
CA ASP A 275 6.59 -28.56 -6.86
C ASP A 275 5.48 -27.51 -6.81
N ALA A 276 4.90 -27.12 -7.96
CA ALA A 276 3.77 -26.21 -7.97
C ALA A 276 2.56 -26.83 -7.26
N GLY A 277 2.07 -26.14 -6.24
CA GLY A 277 0.92 -26.56 -5.46
C GLY A 277 -0.39 -26.53 -6.27
N ILE A 278 -1.43 -27.11 -5.67
CA ILE A 278 -2.77 -27.13 -6.25
C ILE A 278 -3.30 -25.71 -6.41
N ALA A 279 -3.05 -24.83 -5.44
CA ALA A 279 -3.50 -23.45 -5.45
C ALA A 279 -2.96 -22.66 -6.65
N GLU A 280 -1.68 -22.77 -6.98
CA GLU A 280 -1.09 -22.07 -8.12
C GLU A 280 -1.71 -22.51 -9.45
N ARG A 281 -1.91 -23.83 -9.63
CA ARG A 281 -2.53 -24.40 -10.83
C ARG A 281 -3.98 -23.94 -10.98
N VAL A 282 -4.75 -24.03 -9.90
CA VAL A 282 -6.14 -23.58 -9.84
C VAL A 282 -6.24 -22.10 -10.19
N ASN A 283 -5.39 -21.25 -9.61
CA ASN A 283 -5.41 -19.82 -9.89
C ASN A 283 -5.14 -19.51 -11.37
N ALA A 284 -4.20 -20.21 -12.01
CA ALA A 284 -3.94 -20.02 -13.44
C ALA A 284 -5.11 -20.45 -14.33
N LEU A 285 -5.73 -21.60 -14.03
CA LEU A 285 -6.93 -22.08 -14.73
C LEU A 285 -8.10 -21.10 -14.54
N VAL A 286 -8.31 -20.62 -13.31
CA VAL A 286 -9.37 -19.65 -13.00
C VAL A 286 -9.14 -18.33 -13.73
N ASN A 287 -7.90 -17.81 -13.78
CA ASN A 287 -7.59 -16.59 -14.52
C ASN A 287 -7.88 -16.74 -16.03
N LEU A 288 -7.56 -17.90 -16.63
CA LEU A 288 -7.95 -18.22 -18.01
C LEU A 288 -9.47 -18.28 -18.16
N GLY A 289 -10.17 -18.95 -17.24
CA GLY A 289 -11.63 -19.01 -17.25
C GLY A 289 -12.29 -17.62 -17.21
N ASP A 290 -11.82 -16.76 -16.29
CA ASP A 290 -12.30 -15.40 -16.14
C ASP A 290 -12.01 -14.54 -17.36
N TRP A 291 -10.86 -14.76 -18.01
CA TRP A 291 -10.53 -14.14 -19.28
C TRP A 291 -11.54 -14.52 -20.36
N PHE A 292 -11.84 -15.81 -20.54
CA PHE A 292 -12.81 -16.28 -21.52
C PHE A 292 -14.23 -15.79 -21.23
N ILE A 293 -14.64 -15.66 -19.96
CA ILE A 293 -15.90 -15.01 -19.60
C ILE A 293 -15.91 -13.55 -20.09
N GLN A 294 -14.84 -12.79 -19.85
CA GLN A 294 -14.73 -11.40 -20.32
C GLN A 294 -14.69 -11.28 -21.84
N ALA A 295 -14.06 -12.25 -22.53
CA ALA A 295 -14.00 -12.36 -23.98
C ALA A 295 -15.32 -12.84 -24.63
N ASN A 296 -16.35 -13.13 -23.82
CA ASN A 296 -17.65 -13.64 -24.27
C ASN A 296 -17.61 -15.07 -24.85
N GLU A 297 -16.74 -15.91 -24.30
CA GLU A 297 -16.48 -17.29 -24.71
C GLU A 297 -16.76 -18.28 -23.55
N ALA A 298 -17.99 -18.28 -23.04
CA ALA A 298 -18.38 -19.05 -21.86
C ALA A 298 -18.10 -20.56 -21.95
N GLN A 299 -18.21 -21.15 -23.14
CA GLN A 299 -17.89 -22.57 -23.36
C GLN A 299 -16.41 -22.88 -23.20
N ALA A 300 -15.52 -21.94 -23.55
CA ALA A 300 -14.09 -22.08 -23.31
C ALA A 300 -13.81 -21.95 -21.81
N ALA A 301 -14.42 -20.95 -21.14
CA ALA A 301 -14.29 -20.74 -19.70
C ALA A 301 -14.70 -21.96 -18.87
N GLN A 302 -15.80 -22.62 -19.23
CA GLN A 302 -16.30 -23.83 -18.55
C GLN A 302 -15.22 -24.92 -18.45
N LYS A 303 -14.41 -25.13 -19.50
CA LYS A 303 -13.37 -26.16 -19.48
C LYS A 303 -12.35 -25.91 -18.37
N PHE A 304 -11.89 -24.67 -18.24
CA PHE A 304 -10.91 -24.29 -17.22
C PHE A 304 -11.52 -24.32 -15.81
N TYR A 305 -12.76 -23.88 -15.64
CA TYR A 305 -13.44 -23.98 -14.35
C TYR A 305 -13.70 -25.43 -13.94
N ALA A 306 -14.05 -26.32 -14.88
CA ALA A 306 -14.22 -27.75 -14.61
C ALA A 306 -12.91 -28.41 -14.18
N GLU A 307 -11.80 -28.06 -14.82
CA GLU A 307 -10.47 -28.56 -14.45
C GLU A 307 -10.03 -28.05 -13.08
N ALA A 308 -10.18 -26.74 -12.83
CA ALA A 308 -9.89 -26.12 -11.53
C ALA A 308 -10.74 -26.76 -10.42
N TRP A 309 -12.03 -26.98 -10.67
CA TRP A 309 -12.93 -27.68 -9.75
C TRP A 309 -12.44 -29.10 -9.48
N GLY A 310 -12.02 -29.84 -10.50
CA GLY A 310 -11.51 -31.20 -10.37
C GLY A 310 -10.27 -31.28 -9.49
N LEU A 311 -9.33 -30.33 -9.64
CA LEU A 311 -8.15 -30.24 -8.80
C LEU A 311 -8.51 -29.98 -7.33
N LEU A 312 -9.35 -28.98 -7.07
CA LEU A 312 -9.79 -28.65 -5.71
C LEU A 312 -10.60 -29.80 -5.08
N ALA A 313 -11.45 -30.49 -5.85
CA ALA A 313 -12.25 -31.61 -5.37
C ALA A 313 -11.39 -32.84 -4.99
N SER A 314 -10.17 -32.94 -5.54
CA SER A 314 -9.24 -34.03 -5.24
C SER A 314 -8.49 -33.86 -3.93
N ASP A 315 -8.50 -32.66 -3.34
CA ASP A 315 -7.84 -32.32 -2.08
C ASP A 315 -8.86 -31.82 -1.05
N ALA A 316 -9.08 -32.60 0.01
CA ALA A 316 -10.01 -32.26 1.06
C ALA A 316 -9.63 -30.98 1.84
N SER A 317 -8.37 -30.54 1.76
CA SER A 317 -7.91 -29.30 2.37
C SER A 317 -8.28 -28.04 1.59
N SER A 318 -8.71 -28.18 0.32
CA SER A 318 -9.05 -27.06 -0.57
C SER A 318 -10.54 -26.66 -0.55
N ALA A 319 -11.30 -27.10 0.46
CA ALA A 319 -12.73 -26.79 0.56
C ALA A 319 -13.00 -25.28 0.69
N ASP A 320 -12.18 -24.58 1.46
CA ASP A 320 -12.30 -23.13 1.65
C ASP A 320 -11.96 -22.37 0.35
N ASP A 321 -10.94 -22.81 -0.37
CA ASP A 321 -10.56 -22.24 -1.67
C ASP A 321 -11.67 -22.44 -2.72
N MET A 322 -12.30 -23.62 -2.73
CA MET A 322 -13.44 -23.91 -3.61
C MET A 322 -14.61 -22.99 -3.32
N GLU A 323 -14.97 -22.79 -2.06
CA GLU A 323 -16.05 -21.88 -1.67
C GLU A 323 -15.70 -20.42 -2.01
N ALA A 324 -14.45 -20.00 -1.76
CA ALA A 324 -13.99 -18.65 -2.07
C ALA A 324 -14.01 -18.34 -3.57
N LEU A 325 -13.60 -19.29 -4.41
CA LEU A 325 -13.47 -19.10 -5.86
C LEU A 325 -14.78 -19.32 -6.62
N PHE A 326 -15.61 -20.26 -6.19
CA PHE A 326 -16.76 -20.76 -6.95
C PHE A 326 -18.09 -20.79 -6.19
N GLY A 327 -18.10 -20.58 -4.87
CA GLY A 327 -19.31 -20.66 -4.04
C GLY A 327 -20.35 -19.59 -4.34
N ARG A 328 -19.91 -18.43 -4.83
CA ARG A 328 -20.76 -17.31 -5.27
C ARG A 328 -20.19 -16.62 -6.51
N PRO A 329 -21.03 -15.89 -7.27
CA PRO A 329 -20.53 -15.06 -8.36
C PRO A 329 -19.49 -14.04 -7.88
N VAL A 330 -18.34 -13.98 -8.57
CA VAL A 330 -17.25 -13.03 -8.27
C VAL A 330 -17.24 -11.95 -9.34
N ASN A 331 -17.15 -10.69 -8.93
CA ASN A 331 -17.17 -9.57 -9.86
C ASN A 331 -15.83 -9.48 -10.62
N LEU A 332 -15.85 -9.65 -11.94
CA LEU A 332 -14.66 -9.56 -12.79
C LEU A 332 -14.52 -8.17 -13.40
N ARG A 333 -15.65 -7.57 -13.79
CA ARG A 333 -15.68 -6.23 -14.35
C ARG A 333 -16.96 -5.56 -13.93
N PHE A 334 -16.85 -4.65 -12.96
CA PHE A 334 -17.93 -3.73 -12.64
C PHE A 334 -17.62 -2.37 -13.25
N PRO A 335 -18.47 -1.85 -14.16
CA PRO A 335 -18.33 -0.46 -14.56
C PRO A 335 -18.56 0.43 -13.33
N PRO A 336 -17.85 1.57 -13.22
CA PRO A 336 -18.03 2.47 -12.10
C PRO A 336 -19.51 2.89 -12.01
N MET A 337 -20.06 2.79 -10.80
CA MET A 337 -21.40 3.27 -10.54
C MET A 337 -21.47 4.77 -10.80
N PRO A 338 -22.63 5.26 -11.24
CA PRO A 338 -22.82 6.69 -11.33
C PRO A 338 -22.71 7.34 -9.96
N SER A 339 -21.64 8.07 -9.70
CA SER A 339 -21.71 9.23 -8.83
C SER A 339 -22.27 10.37 -9.68
N TYR A 340 -23.58 10.57 -9.64
CA TYR A 340 -24.17 11.77 -10.25
C TYR A 340 -23.95 12.93 -9.30
N GLU A 341 -22.72 13.40 -9.33
CA GLU A 341 -22.34 14.80 -9.36
C GLU A 341 -20.81 14.77 -9.33
N PRO A 342 -20.10 15.29 -10.36
CA PRO A 342 -18.76 15.77 -10.07
C PRO A 342 -18.95 16.72 -8.89
N ILE A 343 -18.26 16.48 -7.76
CA ILE A 343 -18.14 17.50 -6.72
C ILE A 343 -17.84 18.78 -7.48
N PRO A 344 -18.76 19.75 -7.54
CA PRO A 344 -18.57 20.85 -8.47
C PRO A 344 -17.26 21.52 -8.06
N PRO A 345 -16.50 22.14 -8.98
CA PRO A 345 -15.51 23.12 -8.58
C PRO A 345 -16.24 24.37 -8.07
N VAL A 346 -17.15 24.21 -7.10
CA VAL A 346 -17.64 25.32 -6.30
C VAL A 346 -16.48 25.73 -5.39
N PRO A 347 -16.12 27.02 -5.36
CA PRO A 347 -15.14 27.50 -4.42
C PRO A 347 -15.65 27.17 -3.01
N PHE A 348 -14.81 26.49 -2.22
CA PHE A 348 -14.96 26.17 -0.79
C PHE A 348 -16.00 27.05 -0.05
N ARG A 349 -17.28 26.73 -0.23
CA ARG A 349 -18.30 26.97 0.78
C ARG A 349 -18.54 25.62 1.38
N GLU A 350 -18.37 25.55 2.70
CA GLU A 350 -18.47 24.36 3.54
C GLU A 350 -19.69 23.54 3.14
N ILE A 351 -19.48 22.50 2.33
CA ILE A 351 -20.45 21.42 2.20
C ILE A 351 -20.42 20.75 3.58
N ASP A 352 -21.48 20.92 4.37
CA ASP A 352 -21.62 20.14 5.60
C ASP A 352 -21.90 18.70 5.18
N TYR A 353 -20.86 17.86 5.20
CA TYR A 353 -20.96 16.44 4.88
C TYR A 353 -21.92 15.69 5.82
N ARG A 354 -22.32 16.28 6.95
CA ARG A 354 -23.38 15.74 7.82
C ARG A 354 -24.79 15.92 7.26
N GLU A 355 -24.97 16.80 6.26
CA GLU A 355 -26.26 17.06 5.60
C GLU A 355 -26.42 16.29 4.27
N LEU A 356 -25.38 15.58 3.79
CA LEU A 356 -25.51 14.69 2.64
C LEU A 356 -26.51 13.59 2.98
N ARG A 357 -27.65 13.59 2.29
CA ARG A 357 -28.59 12.48 2.39
C ARG A 357 -28.06 11.35 1.53
N GLU A 358 -27.77 10.22 2.15
CA GLU A 358 -27.51 8.98 1.42
C GLU A 358 -28.84 8.47 0.87
N ARG A 359 -28.94 8.37 -0.45
CA ARG A 359 -30.03 7.67 -1.12
C ARG A 359 -29.57 6.26 -1.46
N TYR A 360 -30.50 5.34 -1.70
CA TYR A 360 -30.15 3.98 -2.04
C TYR A 360 -31.01 3.40 -3.15
N VAL A 361 -30.49 2.33 -3.75
CA VAL A 361 -31.19 1.47 -4.71
C VAL A 361 -30.86 0.02 -4.37
N ASP A 362 -31.87 -0.74 -3.97
CA ASP A 362 -31.80 -2.19 -3.77
C ASP A 362 -32.24 -2.93 -5.02
N VAL A 363 -31.38 -3.81 -5.51
CA VAL A 363 -31.58 -4.50 -6.78
C VAL A 363 -31.39 -6.00 -6.61
N GLU A 364 -32.32 -6.76 -7.17
CA GLU A 364 -32.20 -8.20 -7.42
C GLU A 364 -31.86 -8.44 -8.89
N PHE A 365 -30.94 -9.36 -9.17
CA PHE A 365 -30.55 -9.72 -10.53
C PHE A 365 -30.04 -11.16 -10.59
N THR A 366 -29.97 -11.73 -11.79
CA THR A 366 -29.40 -13.06 -12.02
C THR A 366 -28.03 -12.92 -12.67
N VAL A 367 -27.04 -13.64 -12.17
CA VAL A 367 -25.79 -13.89 -12.90
C VAL A 367 -25.93 -15.22 -13.61
N GLY A 368 -25.90 -15.21 -14.94
CA GLY A 368 -25.97 -16.40 -15.76
C GLY A 368 -24.69 -17.23 -15.73
N ALA A 369 -24.78 -18.48 -16.19
CA ALA A 369 -23.64 -19.37 -16.42
C ALA A 369 -22.57 -18.79 -17.38
N ASP A 370 -22.93 -17.82 -18.22
CA ASP A 370 -22.04 -17.06 -19.10
C ASP A 370 -21.39 -15.84 -18.43
N GLY A 371 -21.65 -15.64 -17.14
CA GLY A 371 -21.15 -14.52 -16.36
C GLY A 371 -21.87 -13.19 -16.61
N ARG A 372 -22.94 -13.19 -17.42
CA ARG A 372 -23.71 -11.98 -17.74
C ARG A 372 -24.85 -11.77 -16.75
N VAL A 373 -25.21 -10.51 -16.57
CA VAL A 373 -26.32 -10.12 -15.71
C VAL A 373 -27.63 -10.07 -16.49
N SER A 374 -28.66 -10.73 -15.96
CA SER A 374 -30.05 -10.71 -16.47
C SER A 374 -31.05 -10.40 -15.35
N ASP A 375 -32.32 -10.22 -15.72
CA ASP A 375 -33.47 -10.15 -14.79
C ASP A 375 -33.37 -9.07 -13.69
N VAL A 376 -32.66 -7.98 -13.99
CA VAL A 376 -32.45 -6.87 -13.06
C VAL A 376 -33.77 -6.20 -12.67
N THR A 377 -34.13 -6.31 -11.39
CA THR A 377 -35.36 -5.81 -10.78
C THR A 377 -35.03 -4.95 -9.56
N ILE A 378 -35.54 -3.72 -9.54
CA ILE A 378 -35.39 -2.83 -8.38
C ILE A 378 -36.46 -3.20 -7.37
N VAL A 379 -36.03 -3.59 -6.16
CA VAL A 379 -36.90 -4.08 -5.09
C VAL A 379 -37.30 -2.95 -4.16
N ASP A 380 -36.37 -2.05 -3.86
CA ASP A 380 -36.59 -0.86 -3.03
C ASP A 380 -35.63 0.27 -3.45
N ALA A 381 -36.04 1.53 -3.31
CA ALA A 381 -35.19 2.68 -3.65
C ALA A 381 -35.73 4.01 -3.10
N ASP A 382 -34.80 4.90 -2.70
CA ASP A 382 -35.06 6.33 -2.40
C ASP A 382 -34.34 7.27 -3.40
N ALA A 383 -33.82 6.71 -4.50
CA ALA A 383 -33.10 7.47 -5.53
C ALA A 383 -34.03 7.99 -6.65
N PRO A 384 -33.66 9.07 -7.37
CA PRO A 384 -34.38 9.51 -8.56
C PRO A 384 -34.40 8.44 -9.66
N LEU A 385 -35.44 8.48 -10.51
CA LEU A 385 -35.60 7.55 -11.64
C LEU A 385 -34.36 7.47 -12.54
N GLU A 386 -33.66 8.58 -12.76
CA GLU A 386 -32.44 8.63 -13.58
C GLU A 386 -31.29 7.82 -12.94
N GLN A 387 -31.13 7.90 -11.61
CA GLN A 387 -30.14 7.13 -10.87
C GLN A 387 -30.48 5.64 -10.88
N MET A 388 -31.75 5.31 -10.65
CA MET A 388 -32.26 3.95 -10.72
C MET A 388 -32.00 3.33 -12.10
N PHE A 389 -32.28 4.07 -13.18
CA PHE A 389 -32.00 3.65 -14.56
C PHE A 389 -30.51 3.40 -14.77
N LEU A 390 -29.66 4.28 -14.25
CA LEU A 390 -28.22 4.18 -14.46
C LEU A 390 -27.60 3.03 -13.67
N VAL A 391 -28.01 2.80 -12.42
CA VAL A 391 -27.65 1.61 -11.63
C VAL A 391 -28.03 0.34 -12.41
N ARG A 392 -29.27 0.27 -12.91
CA ARG A 392 -29.74 -0.85 -13.71
C ARG A 392 -28.92 -1.05 -14.98
N LYS A 393 -28.58 0.02 -15.69
CA LYS A 393 -27.73 -0.02 -16.89
C LYS A 393 -26.33 -0.55 -16.57
N ARG A 394 -25.70 -0.07 -15.48
CA ARG A 394 -24.37 -0.52 -15.06
C ARG A 394 -24.35 -1.99 -14.66
N LEU A 395 -25.40 -2.47 -14.03
CA LEU A 395 -25.55 -3.90 -13.73
C LEU A 395 -25.56 -4.77 -14.99
N TYR A 396 -26.26 -4.37 -16.06
CA TYR A 396 -26.22 -5.11 -17.33
C TYR A 396 -24.84 -5.08 -18.03
N GLU A 397 -24.03 -4.06 -17.76
CA GLU A 397 -22.66 -3.94 -18.30
C GLU A 397 -21.63 -4.73 -17.49
N ALA A 398 -22.00 -5.17 -16.28
CA ALA A 398 -21.15 -5.92 -15.37
C ALA A 398 -20.92 -7.35 -15.87
N ILE A 399 -19.74 -7.88 -15.53
CA ILE A 399 -19.33 -9.24 -15.85
C ILE A 399 -18.88 -9.90 -14.55
N TYR A 400 -19.37 -11.12 -14.32
CA TYR A 400 -19.07 -11.92 -13.15
C TYR A 400 -18.47 -13.25 -13.56
N ARG A 401 -17.55 -13.77 -12.77
CA ARG A 401 -17.28 -15.20 -12.71
C ARG A 401 -18.57 -15.83 -12.20
N PRO A 402 -19.17 -16.77 -12.93
CA PRO A 402 -20.38 -17.44 -12.47
C PRO A 402 -20.08 -18.29 -11.23
N ARG A 403 -21.11 -18.58 -10.45
CA ARG A 403 -21.03 -19.65 -9.47
C ARG A 403 -20.79 -20.97 -10.22
N VAL A 404 -19.92 -21.82 -9.71
CA VAL A 404 -19.63 -23.13 -10.32
C VAL A 404 -20.03 -24.22 -9.34
N THR A 405 -20.64 -25.29 -9.83
CA THR A 405 -21.03 -26.44 -9.00
C THR A 405 -20.81 -27.72 -9.80
N GLY A 406 -20.00 -28.63 -9.26
CA GLY A 406 -19.64 -29.86 -9.96
C GLY A 406 -18.84 -29.63 -11.25
N GLY A 407 -18.10 -28.51 -11.33
CA GLY A 407 -17.36 -28.09 -12.52
C GLY A 407 -18.19 -27.33 -13.56
N GLU A 408 -19.49 -27.17 -13.33
CA GLU A 408 -20.40 -26.50 -14.27
C GLU A 408 -20.84 -25.12 -13.74
N PRO A 409 -20.70 -24.06 -14.53
CA PRO A 409 -21.30 -22.76 -14.23
C PRO A 409 -22.82 -22.84 -14.08
N VAL A 410 -23.38 -22.17 -13.07
CA VAL A 410 -24.82 -22.17 -12.79
C VAL A 410 -25.39 -20.78 -12.58
N ASP A 411 -26.60 -20.57 -13.10
CA ASP A 411 -27.36 -19.34 -12.89
C ASP A 411 -27.61 -19.11 -11.40
N THR A 412 -27.32 -17.89 -10.94
CA THR A 412 -27.38 -17.55 -9.52
C THR A 412 -28.04 -16.19 -9.31
N GLY A 413 -29.08 -16.16 -8.48
CA GLY A 413 -29.71 -14.91 -8.04
C GLY A 413 -28.84 -14.14 -7.05
N MET A 414 -28.77 -12.83 -7.20
CA MET A 414 -27.93 -11.90 -6.46
C MET A 414 -28.75 -10.70 -5.96
N ARG A 415 -28.27 -10.08 -4.88
CA ARG A 415 -28.79 -8.84 -4.33
C ARG A 415 -27.67 -7.81 -4.19
N LEU A 416 -27.95 -6.55 -4.54
CA LEU A 416 -27.04 -5.42 -4.40
C LEU A 416 -27.76 -4.25 -3.73
N HIS A 417 -27.19 -3.75 -2.63
CA HIS A 417 -27.56 -2.48 -2.02
C HIS A 417 -26.58 -1.41 -2.50
N GLN A 418 -27.04 -0.51 -3.37
CA GLN A 418 -26.22 0.59 -3.86
C GLN A 418 -26.56 1.89 -3.12
N VAL A 419 -25.56 2.46 -2.44
CA VAL A 419 -25.66 3.81 -1.85
C VAL A 419 -25.24 4.86 -2.87
N ILE A 420 -26.00 5.96 -2.93
CA ILE A 420 -25.79 7.09 -3.82
C ILE A 420 -25.71 8.36 -2.96
N PRO A 421 -24.56 9.04 -2.92
CA PRO A 421 -24.47 10.32 -2.23
C PRO A 421 -25.37 11.35 -2.94
N ALA A 422 -26.30 11.97 -2.22
CA ALA A 422 -27.14 13.03 -2.77
C ALA A 422 -26.71 14.38 -2.19
N VAL A 423 -26.33 15.31 -3.07
CA VAL A 423 -26.11 16.71 -2.69
C VAL A 423 -27.48 17.39 -2.57
N PRO A 424 -27.73 18.20 -1.52
CA PRO A 424 -29.01 18.90 -1.36
C PRO A 424 -29.31 19.79 -2.57
N SER A 425 -30.51 19.66 -3.16
CA SER A 425 -30.95 20.55 -4.24
C SER A 425 -31.21 21.96 -3.66
N GLY A 426 -30.26 22.87 -3.83
CA GLY A 426 -30.40 24.24 -3.32
C GLY A 426 -29.18 25.16 -3.40
N TYR A 427 -28.10 24.75 -4.06
CA TYR A 427 -26.92 25.59 -4.28
C TYR A 427 -26.70 25.91 -5.75
#